data_AF-A0A6G0VP59-F1
#
_entry.id   AF-A0A6G0VP59-F1
#
_cell.length_a   1.000
_cell.length_b   1.000
_cell.length_c   1.000
_cell.angle_alpha   90.00
_cell.angle_beta   90.00
_cell.angle_gamma   90.00
#
_symmetry.space_group_name_H-M   'P 1'
#
loop_
_entity.id
_entity.type
_entity.pdbx_description
1 polymer ?
#
loop_
_entity_poly.entity_id
_entity_poly.type
_entity_poly.pdbx_seq_one_letter_code
_entity_poly.pdbx_strand_id
1 'polypeptide(L)'
;MFFHIFLKVNSDSICMDFYPLSPEASQHILKPTFSLSTVMSKNDSTLRVQNNDNILSGRRIVNISYIFKSIAAVYHTPFSCSFKDLIFTHEICKGYLSEFYFECSMCNKKEIIYSESPTLNDKLTVNDAVVTATLNTGQGYTPRLHSQLEQFSAILDMPCMSNTKYQKVHEFVANKTEMIAWESIVAAGKEEARLAIENGDINSDGVPLITVVADGAWSKRSYKHNYNALSGVACIVGYRTKQVLFIGVRNKYCSVCMKASSINKKPTEHVCYKNWDSTITAMESDIILEGFRQSMAMHNLIYHKLIGDGDSSVLKKIILANPYALYDIDVKKIECAYHILRNYINRIVEMTTRRKSSRGDVVPGVLRKVLKDKRLKLRCAITDAIKYRTKLDVPLNYKITLLKEDIENGPYHVFGSHDKCASYFCNGPKFGEQNYVSEMEKYGLWQDILAARNLVVHHSDSLIHFVNNNHVEGYNSIVAKYVGGKRINYSLRGKNERQKN
;
A
#
# COMPACT_ATOMS: atom_id res chain seq x y z
N MET A 1 9.82 -1.77 -11.27
CA MET A 1 9.99 -0.43 -10.66
C MET A 1 9.13 -0.29 -9.40
N PHE A 2 9.21 -1.28 -8.48
CA PHE A 2 8.58 -1.23 -7.16
C PHE A 2 9.50 -0.59 -6.09
N PHE A 3 10.76 -0.29 -6.45
CA PHE A 3 11.77 0.21 -5.50
C PHE A 3 12.50 1.51 -5.92
N HIS A 4 12.34 2.02 -7.16
CA HIS A 4 13.05 3.23 -7.59
C HIS A 4 12.41 4.56 -7.18
N ILE A 5 11.26 4.54 -6.52
CA ILE A 5 10.59 5.76 -6.00
C ILE A 5 11.10 6.13 -4.58
N PHE A 6 11.89 5.27 -3.93
CA PHE A 6 12.35 5.52 -2.55
C PHE A 6 13.68 6.28 -2.41
N LEU A 7 14.34 6.69 -3.51
CA LEU A 7 15.69 7.31 -3.44
C LEU A 7 15.77 8.82 -3.67
N LYS A 8 14.65 9.57 -3.63
CA LYS A 8 14.73 11.04 -3.63
C LYS A 8 13.51 11.69 -2.99
N VAL A 9 13.46 11.67 -1.66
CA VAL A 9 12.75 12.70 -0.89
C VAL A 9 13.79 13.33 0.02
N ASN A 10 14.60 14.23 -0.55
CA ASN A 10 15.29 15.21 0.26
C ASN A 10 14.25 16.21 0.77
N SER A 11 14.38 16.49 2.05
CA SER A 11 13.77 17.59 2.78
C SER A 11 13.66 18.85 1.94
N ASP A 12 12.45 19.41 1.84
CA ASP A 12 12.24 20.82 2.11
C ASP A 12 10.76 21.10 2.41
N SER A 13 10.58 21.93 3.43
CA SER A 13 9.33 22.41 4.00
C SER A 13 8.47 23.13 2.97
N ILE A 14 7.26 22.61 2.66
CA ILE A 14 6.18 23.43 2.12
C ILE A 14 4.86 23.02 2.80
N CYS A 15 4.37 23.93 3.64
CA CYS A 15 3.00 23.96 4.13
C CYS A 15 2.09 24.30 2.94
N MET A 16 1.26 23.38 2.47
CA MET A 16 0.14 23.71 1.56
C MET A 16 -1.15 23.12 2.09
N ASP A 17 -2.05 24.03 2.43
CA ASP A 17 -3.40 23.81 2.92
C ASP A 17 -4.27 23.12 1.85
N PHE A 18 -4.78 21.93 2.16
CA PHE A 18 -5.83 21.30 1.37
C PHE A 18 -7.21 21.79 1.85
N TYR A 19 -7.82 22.71 1.09
CA TYR A 19 -9.25 22.99 1.18
C TYR A 19 -10.07 22.00 0.34
N PRO A 20 -11.24 21.55 0.82
CA PRO A 20 -12.15 20.72 0.03
C PRO A 20 -12.92 21.58 -0.98
N LEU A 21 -12.81 21.28 -2.27
CA LEU A 21 -13.66 21.87 -3.31
C LEU A 21 -15.08 21.30 -3.20
N SER A 22 -16.06 22.21 -3.16
CA SER A 22 -17.50 21.94 -3.11
C SER A 22 -18.04 21.38 -4.44
N PRO A 23 -19.18 20.67 -4.42
CA PRO A 23 -19.70 19.93 -5.57
C PRO A 23 -20.69 20.77 -6.40
N GLU A 24 -20.23 21.81 -7.10
CA GLU A 24 -21.12 22.65 -7.93
C GLU A 24 -20.34 23.25 -9.13
N ALA A 25 -19.98 22.39 -10.09
CA ALA A 25 -19.60 22.80 -11.44
C ALA A 25 -19.71 21.60 -12.39
N SER A 26 -20.93 21.28 -12.82
CA SER A 26 -21.20 20.22 -13.80
C SER A 26 -22.37 20.61 -14.68
N GLN A 27 -22.21 21.66 -15.48
CA GLN A 27 -23.04 21.90 -16.66
C GLN A 27 -22.17 22.55 -17.74
N HIS A 28 -21.75 21.75 -18.72
CA HIS A 28 -21.44 22.08 -20.13
C HIS A 28 -20.53 20.98 -20.70
N ILE A 29 -21.12 19.81 -20.95
CA ILE A 29 -20.50 18.76 -21.75
C ILE A 29 -20.91 19.00 -23.20
N LEU A 30 -19.93 19.40 -24.02
CA LEU A 30 -19.99 19.30 -25.49
C LEU A 30 -20.16 17.82 -25.87
N LYS A 31 -21.22 17.51 -26.62
CA LYS A 31 -21.48 16.17 -27.17
C LYS A 31 -20.42 15.84 -28.24
N PRO A 32 -19.73 14.68 -28.18
CA PRO A 32 -19.04 14.15 -29.33
C PRO A 32 -20.05 13.41 -30.22
N THR A 33 -20.27 13.93 -31.43
CA THR A 33 -20.95 13.26 -32.52
C THR A 33 -20.00 12.26 -33.18
N PHE A 34 -20.06 10.99 -32.79
CA PHE A 34 -19.63 9.87 -33.64
C PHE A 34 -20.45 8.63 -33.27
N SER A 35 -21.38 8.22 -34.15
CA SER A 35 -22.22 7.04 -33.96
C SER A 35 -21.46 5.78 -34.38
N LEU A 36 -21.09 4.95 -33.40
CA LEU A 36 -20.55 3.61 -33.63
C LEU A 36 -21.72 2.62 -33.74
N SER A 37 -22.34 2.55 -34.91
CA SER A 37 -23.43 1.60 -35.17
C SER A 37 -23.36 1.08 -36.60
N THR A 38 -22.33 0.32 -36.92
CA THR A 38 -22.38 -0.73 -37.95
C THR A 38 -21.26 -1.73 -37.63
N VAL A 39 -21.55 -3.01 -37.83
CA VAL A 39 -20.65 -4.18 -37.68
C VAL A 39 -20.66 -4.86 -36.31
N MET A 40 -21.85 -5.35 -35.92
CA MET A 40 -21.96 -6.64 -35.24
C MET A 40 -23.06 -7.46 -35.92
N SER A 41 -22.69 -8.39 -36.79
CA SER A 41 -23.35 -9.70 -36.91
C SER A 41 -22.60 -10.60 -37.89
N LYS A 42 -22.08 -11.72 -37.41
CA LYS A 42 -22.43 -13.11 -37.82
C LYS A 42 -21.28 -14.06 -37.48
N ASN A 43 -21.66 -15.17 -36.83
CA ASN A 43 -20.86 -16.35 -36.59
C ASN A 43 -20.27 -16.90 -37.91
N ASP A 44 -19.02 -17.35 -37.91
CA ASP A 44 -18.67 -18.73 -38.30
C ASP A 44 -17.17 -19.03 -38.07
N SER A 45 -16.90 -20.32 -37.85
CA SER A 45 -15.69 -21.11 -38.10
C SER A 45 -14.37 -20.43 -38.52
N THR A 46 -13.27 -20.92 -37.91
CA THR A 46 -11.88 -20.94 -38.44
C THR A 46 -11.60 -20.08 -39.67
N LEU A 47 -11.42 -18.78 -39.47
CA LEU A 47 -10.95 -17.88 -40.52
C LEU A 47 -9.42 -17.99 -40.65
N ARG A 48 -8.98 -18.96 -41.45
CA ARG A 48 -7.79 -18.74 -42.29
C ARG A 48 -8.20 -17.71 -43.34
N VAL A 49 -7.97 -16.44 -43.05
CA VAL A 49 -8.02 -15.40 -44.08
C VAL A 49 -6.78 -15.59 -44.95
N GLN A 50 -6.95 -16.27 -46.08
CA GLN A 50 -6.03 -16.13 -47.21
C GLN A 50 -6.34 -14.79 -47.88
N ASN A 51 -5.74 -13.71 -47.36
CA ASN A 51 -5.65 -12.46 -48.11
C ASN A 51 -4.33 -12.48 -48.88
N ASN A 52 -4.44 -12.50 -50.20
CA ASN A 52 -3.34 -12.56 -51.16
C ASN A 52 -2.67 -11.20 -51.41
N ASP A 53 -2.75 -10.28 -50.44
CA ASP A 53 -2.02 -9.01 -50.43
C ASP A 53 -1.16 -8.98 -49.16
N ASN A 54 0.11 -9.37 -49.27
CA ASN A 54 1.12 -9.30 -48.21
C ASN A 54 1.52 -7.83 -47.94
N ILE A 55 0.55 -6.96 -47.66
CA ILE A 55 0.78 -5.55 -47.36
C ILE A 55 1.07 -5.43 -45.86
N LEU A 56 2.34 -5.21 -45.55
CA LEU A 56 2.77 -4.84 -44.21
C LEU A 56 2.07 -3.53 -43.80
N SER A 57 1.11 -3.62 -42.88
CA SER A 57 0.24 -2.52 -42.47
C SER A 57 0.14 -2.41 -40.94
N GLY A 58 -0.29 -1.22 -40.50
CA GLY A 58 -0.37 -0.84 -39.09
C GLY A 58 0.97 -0.47 -38.46
N ARG A 59 0.98 -0.40 -37.13
CA ARG A 59 2.14 0.02 -36.32
C ARG A 59 2.77 -1.18 -35.62
N ARG A 60 4.10 -1.12 -35.41
CA ARG A 60 4.87 -2.11 -34.65
C ARG A 60 5.76 -1.42 -33.63
N ILE A 61 5.97 -2.10 -32.51
CA ILE A 61 6.97 -1.68 -31.52
C ILE A 61 8.31 -2.27 -31.97
N VAL A 62 9.30 -1.42 -32.20
CA VAL A 62 10.62 -1.82 -32.68
C VAL A 62 11.72 -1.22 -31.82
N ASN A 63 12.80 -1.98 -31.64
CA ASN A 63 14.06 -1.46 -31.15
C ASN A 63 14.82 -0.83 -32.32
N ILE A 64 14.82 0.50 -32.39
CA ILE A 64 15.39 1.28 -33.50
C ILE A 64 16.87 0.94 -33.75
N SER A 65 17.67 0.79 -32.69
CA SER A 65 19.09 0.44 -32.87
C SER A 65 19.25 -0.97 -33.43
N TYR A 66 18.42 -1.93 -33.00
CA TYR A 66 18.50 -3.31 -33.47
C TYR A 66 18.06 -3.42 -34.93
N ILE A 67 16.91 -2.84 -35.29
CA ILE A 67 16.36 -2.96 -36.64
C ILE A 67 17.30 -2.35 -37.68
N PHE A 68 17.89 -1.18 -37.41
CA PHE A 68 18.84 -0.55 -38.33
C PHE A 68 20.14 -1.35 -38.47
N LYS A 69 20.65 -1.92 -37.38
CA LYS A 69 21.82 -2.81 -37.45
C LYS A 69 21.53 -4.09 -38.21
N SER A 70 20.36 -4.70 -37.99
CA SER A 70 19.93 -5.91 -38.70
C SER A 70 19.77 -5.65 -40.19
N ILE A 71 19.19 -4.50 -40.58
CA ILE A 71 19.08 -4.08 -41.99
C ILE A 71 20.47 -3.86 -42.60
N ALA A 72 21.37 -3.17 -41.89
CA ALA A 72 22.72 -2.91 -42.37
C ALA A 72 23.60 -4.17 -42.47
N ALA A 73 23.31 -5.21 -41.67
CA ALA A 73 24.03 -6.48 -41.66
C ALA A 73 23.64 -7.42 -42.81
N VAL A 74 22.57 -7.12 -43.56
CA VAL A 74 22.15 -7.93 -44.71
C VAL A 74 23.19 -7.81 -45.82
N TYR A 75 23.92 -8.89 -46.06
CA TYR A 75 24.85 -9.00 -47.18
C TYR A 75 24.94 -10.45 -47.69
N HIS A 76 24.60 -10.66 -48.97
CA HIS A 76 24.62 -11.99 -49.58
C HIS A 76 25.71 -12.12 -50.63
N THR A 77 26.62 -13.07 -50.40
CA THR A 77 27.57 -13.53 -51.43
C THR A 77 26.95 -14.64 -52.28
N PRO A 78 27.32 -14.78 -53.57
CA PRO A 78 28.34 -14.01 -54.32
C PRO A 78 27.83 -12.71 -54.99
N PHE A 79 26.51 -12.52 -55.10
CA PHE A 79 25.91 -11.43 -55.86
C PHE A 79 25.99 -10.04 -55.18
N SER A 80 26.58 -9.96 -53.98
CA SER A 80 26.66 -8.74 -53.17
C SER A 80 25.30 -8.09 -52.89
N CYS A 81 24.26 -8.91 -52.70
CA CYS A 81 22.90 -8.40 -52.45
C CYS A 81 22.84 -7.69 -51.09
N SER A 82 22.07 -6.63 -51.05
CA SER A 82 21.79 -5.80 -49.88
C SER A 82 20.30 -5.84 -49.52
N PHE A 83 19.91 -5.13 -48.46
CA PHE A 83 18.49 -5.00 -48.09
C PHE A 83 17.59 -4.45 -49.22
N LYS A 84 18.15 -3.68 -50.17
CA LYS A 84 17.38 -3.15 -51.31
C LYS A 84 16.89 -4.25 -52.27
N ASP A 85 17.57 -5.39 -52.27
CA ASP A 85 17.30 -6.53 -53.15
C ASP A 85 16.36 -7.55 -52.50
N LEU A 86 15.85 -7.23 -51.30
CA LEU A 86 14.95 -8.07 -50.55
C LEU A 86 13.49 -7.68 -50.80
N ILE A 87 12.67 -8.68 -51.11
CA ILE A 87 11.22 -8.56 -51.25
C ILE A 87 10.58 -9.09 -49.97
N PHE A 88 9.71 -8.29 -49.36
CA PHE A 88 8.93 -8.73 -48.20
C PHE A 88 7.97 -9.84 -48.60
N THR A 89 7.95 -10.93 -47.83
CA THR A 89 7.07 -12.08 -48.07
C THR A 89 5.91 -12.08 -47.09
N HIS A 90 6.18 -12.15 -45.78
CA HIS A 90 5.14 -12.21 -44.76
C HIS A 90 5.69 -11.80 -43.40
N GLU A 91 4.77 -11.55 -42.46
CA GLU A 91 5.09 -11.25 -41.07
C GLU A 91 4.50 -12.33 -40.15
N ILE A 92 5.29 -12.75 -39.16
CA ILE A 92 4.79 -13.56 -38.04
C ILE A 92 4.77 -12.70 -36.78
N CYS A 93 3.56 -12.43 -36.27
CA CYS A 93 3.36 -11.70 -35.01
C CYS A 93 3.36 -12.65 -33.82
N LYS A 94 4.36 -12.50 -32.95
CA LYS A 94 4.47 -13.18 -31.65
C LYS A 94 4.13 -12.18 -30.53
N GLY A 95 2.88 -11.76 -30.46
CA GLY A 95 2.45 -10.68 -29.55
C GLY A 95 2.89 -9.33 -30.09
N TYR A 96 3.69 -8.58 -29.32
CA TYR A 96 4.30 -7.32 -29.77
C TYR A 96 5.65 -7.51 -30.48
N LEU A 97 6.18 -8.72 -30.50
CA LEU A 97 7.37 -9.08 -31.28
C LEU A 97 6.94 -9.48 -32.70
N SER A 98 7.60 -8.92 -33.70
CA SER A 98 7.35 -9.22 -35.11
C SER A 98 8.58 -9.82 -35.78
N GLU A 99 8.34 -10.84 -36.60
CA GLU A 99 9.34 -11.48 -37.45
C GLU A 99 8.99 -11.14 -38.90
N PHE A 100 9.85 -10.38 -39.56
CA PHE A 100 9.68 -9.96 -40.95
C PHE A 100 10.49 -10.88 -41.85
N TYR A 101 9.81 -11.61 -42.72
CA TYR A 101 10.44 -12.55 -43.65
C TYR A 101 10.63 -11.91 -45.01
N PHE A 102 11.85 -12.00 -45.52
CA PHE A 102 12.25 -11.46 -46.81
C PHE A 102 12.85 -12.55 -47.69
N GLU A 103 12.68 -12.39 -48.99
CA GLU A 103 13.31 -13.23 -50.01
C GLU A 103 14.08 -12.35 -50.99
N CYS A 104 15.34 -12.67 -51.23
CA CYS A 104 16.18 -11.92 -52.15
C CYS A 104 15.78 -12.22 -53.60
N SER A 105 15.46 -11.20 -54.39
CA SER A 105 15.09 -11.35 -55.80
C SER A 105 16.24 -11.86 -56.69
N MET A 106 17.49 -11.65 -56.27
CA MET A 106 18.68 -11.99 -57.05
C MET A 106 19.22 -13.38 -56.73
N CYS A 107 19.20 -13.79 -55.46
CA CYS A 107 19.84 -15.03 -55.01
C CYS A 107 18.90 -16.02 -54.30
N ASN A 108 17.60 -15.69 -54.17
CA ASN A 108 16.56 -16.48 -53.51
C ASN A 108 16.88 -16.89 -52.06
N LYS A 109 17.86 -16.24 -51.41
CA LYS A 109 18.12 -16.42 -49.99
C LYS A 109 17.02 -15.78 -49.17
N LYS A 110 16.62 -16.46 -48.09
CA LYS A 110 15.61 -16.00 -47.14
C LYS A 110 16.30 -15.31 -45.97
N GLU A 111 15.82 -14.12 -45.63
CA GLU A 111 16.29 -13.34 -44.50
C GLU A 111 15.15 -13.07 -43.52
N ILE A 112 15.48 -13.06 -42.23
CA ILE A 112 14.51 -12.80 -41.17
C ILE A 112 15.02 -11.63 -40.34
N ILE A 113 14.24 -10.55 -40.32
CA ILE A 113 14.52 -9.39 -39.48
C ILE A 113 13.49 -9.35 -38.35
N TYR A 114 13.97 -9.23 -37.12
CA TYR A 114 13.12 -9.14 -35.94
C TYR A 114 12.90 -7.68 -35.53
N SER A 115 11.73 -7.36 -34.96
CA SER A 115 11.46 -6.03 -34.40
C SER A 115 12.32 -5.71 -33.18
N GLU A 116 12.81 -6.74 -32.49
CA GLU A 116 13.72 -6.66 -31.34
C GLU A 116 14.65 -7.88 -31.34
N SER A 117 15.81 -7.79 -30.66
CA SER A 117 16.73 -8.91 -30.48
C SER A 117 16.04 -10.13 -29.87
N PRO A 118 16.08 -11.31 -30.52
CA PRO A 118 15.57 -12.56 -29.95
C PRO A 118 16.38 -13.04 -28.74
N THR A 119 17.66 -12.66 -28.69
CA THR A 119 18.59 -12.94 -27.60
C THR A 119 18.77 -11.66 -26.78
N LEU A 120 17.97 -11.52 -25.73
CA LEU A 120 18.11 -10.44 -24.75
C LEU A 120 18.73 -11.03 -23.48
N ASN A 121 20.01 -10.75 -23.25
CA ASN A 121 20.69 -11.18 -22.03
C ASN A 121 20.49 -10.19 -20.86
N ASP A 122 20.23 -8.89 -21.13
CA ASP A 122 20.22 -7.85 -20.10
C ASP A 122 18.96 -6.96 -20.04
N LYS A 123 17.96 -7.13 -20.93
CA LYS A 123 16.77 -6.26 -20.96
C LYS A 123 15.47 -7.07 -21.10
N LEU A 124 14.37 -6.51 -20.58
CA LEU A 124 13.03 -7.06 -20.76
C LEU A 124 12.70 -7.13 -22.26
N THR A 125 12.12 -8.24 -22.71
CA THR A 125 11.57 -8.30 -24.07
C THR A 125 10.40 -7.34 -24.20
N VAL A 126 10.04 -6.96 -25.44
CA VAL A 126 8.90 -6.08 -25.71
C VAL A 126 7.60 -6.61 -25.10
N ASN A 127 7.41 -7.94 -25.11
CA ASN A 127 6.24 -8.56 -24.49
C ASN A 127 6.28 -8.41 -22.97
N ASP A 128 7.43 -8.67 -22.33
CA ASP A 128 7.58 -8.51 -20.88
C ASP A 128 7.42 -7.04 -20.46
N ALA A 129 7.97 -6.11 -21.23
CA ALA A 129 7.90 -4.68 -20.99
C ALA A 129 6.46 -4.18 -21.08
N VAL A 130 5.70 -4.58 -22.10
CA VAL A 130 4.29 -4.22 -22.26
C VAL A 130 3.46 -4.79 -21.10
N VAL A 131 3.61 -6.08 -20.78
CA VAL A 131 2.88 -6.69 -19.65
C VAL A 131 3.23 -6.01 -18.32
N THR A 132 4.51 -5.71 -18.09
CA THR A 132 4.99 -4.96 -16.92
C THR A 132 4.37 -3.57 -16.87
N ALA A 133 4.30 -2.85 -18.00
CA ALA A 133 3.68 -1.53 -18.08
C ALA A 133 2.17 -1.60 -17.79
N THR A 134 1.47 -2.59 -18.35
CA THR A 134 0.05 -2.82 -18.09
C THR A 134 -0.22 -3.10 -16.61
N LEU A 135 0.61 -3.92 -15.96
CA LEU A 135 0.53 -4.18 -14.52
C LEU A 135 0.73 -2.92 -13.68
N ASN A 136 1.71 -2.08 -14.02
CA ASN A 136 2.05 -0.90 -13.25
C ASN A 136 1.05 0.26 -13.42
N THR A 137 0.43 0.39 -14.60
CA THR A 137 -0.52 1.46 -14.90
C THR A 137 -1.83 1.29 -14.13
N GLY A 138 -2.19 0.04 -13.84
CA GLY A 138 -3.24 -0.33 -12.91
C GLY A 138 -4.67 -0.15 -13.46
N GLN A 139 -5.46 -1.22 -13.36
CA GLN A 139 -6.87 -1.31 -12.93
C GLN A 139 -7.49 -2.62 -13.47
N GLY A 140 -7.30 -3.72 -12.74
CA GLY A 140 -8.05 -4.95 -12.98
C GLY A 140 -7.28 -6.24 -12.71
N TYR A 141 -8.02 -7.35 -12.72
CA TYR A 141 -7.49 -8.71 -12.75
C TYR A 141 -7.09 -9.09 -14.20
N THR A 142 -6.23 -10.08 -14.35
CA THR A 142 -5.53 -10.53 -15.58
C THR A 142 -6.34 -10.46 -16.89
N PRO A 143 -7.60 -10.93 -16.99
CA PRO A 143 -8.41 -10.86 -18.21
C PRO A 143 -8.91 -9.44 -18.52
N ARG A 144 -9.11 -8.61 -17.49
CA ARG A 144 -9.47 -7.19 -17.70
C ARG A 144 -8.25 -6.40 -18.15
N LEU A 145 -7.07 -6.71 -17.62
CA LEU A 145 -5.81 -6.13 -18.09
C LEU A 145 -5.54 -6.53 -19.55
N HIS A 146 -5.77 -7.80 -19.91
CA HIS A 146 -5.67 -8.23 -21.30
C HIS A 146 -6.68 -7.51 -22.20
N SER A 147 -7.95 -7.37 -21.78
CA SER A 147 -8.94 -6.60 -22.58
C SER A 147 -8.59 -5.12 -22.74
N GLN A 148 -7.98 -4.49 -21.72
CA GLN A 148 -7.48 -3.12 -21.81
C GLN A 148 -6.30 -3.04 -22.77
N LEU A 149 -5.44 -4.05 -22.75
CA LEU A 149 -4.31 -4.15 -23.66
C LEU A 149 -4.77 -4.35 -25.11
N GLU A 150 -5.77 -5.19 -25.34
CA GLU A 150 -6.43 -5.35 -26.65
C GLU A 150 -7.02 -4.03 -27.13
N GLN A 151 -7.74 -3.31 -26.28
CA GLN A 151 -8.30 -2.00 -26.62
C GLN A 151 -7.20 -0.98 -26.95
N PHE A 152 -6.13 -0.94 -26.16
CA PHE A 152 -4.97 -0.08 -26.40
C PHE A 152 -4.29 -0.38 -27.74
N SER A 153 -4.04 -1.66 -28.02
CA SER A 153 -3.48 -2.12 -29.30
C SER A 153 -4.38 -1.80 -30.48
N ALA A 154 -5.69 -2.01 -30.36
CA ALA A 154 -6.65 -1.76 -31.42
C ALA A 154 -6.71 -0.26 -31.79
N ILE A 155 -6.69 0.64 -30.79
CA ILE A 155 -6.68 2.10 -31.02
C ILE A 155 -5.41 2.54 -31.75
N LEU A 156 -4.29 1.90 -31.46
CA LEU A 156 -2.99 2.23 -32.06
C LEU A 156 -2.71 1.49 -33.37
N ASP A 157 -3.62 0.63 -33.82
CA ASP A 157 -3.46 -0.24 -34.99
C ASP A 157 -2.20 -1.12 -34.87
N MET A 158 -2.02 -1.75 -33.70
CA MET A 158 -0.90 -2.64 -33.37
C MET A 158 -1.38 -4.07 -33.11
N PRO A 159 -0.58 -5.10 -33.45
CA PRO A 159 -0.86 -6.46 -33.04
C PRO A 159 -0.89 -6.56 -31.52
N CYS A 160 -1.78 -7.43 -31.00
CA CYS A 160 -1.88 -7.72 -29.58
C CYS A 160 -1.52 -9.19 -29.33
N MET A 161 -0.94 -9.48 -28.17
CA MET A 161 -0.76 -10.86 -27.74
C MET A 161 -2.10 -11.54 -27.43
N SER A 162 -2.19 -12.83 -27.70
CA SER A 162 -3.33 -13.64 -27.28
C SER A 162 -3.42 -13.74 -25.76
N ASN A 163 -4.61 -14.00 -25.22
CA ASN A 163 -4.79 -14.19 -23.78
C ASN A 163 -3.90 -15.31 -23.22
N THR A 164 -3.75 -16.42 -23.95
CA THR A 164 -2.88 -17.53 -23.55
C THR A 164 -1.41 -17.12 -23.46
N LYS A 165 -0.93 -16.28 -24.38
CA LYS A 165 0.43 -15.74 -24.34
C LYS A 165 0.58 -14.71 -23.22
N TYR A 166 -0.40 -13.82 -23.06
CA TYR A 166 -0.44 -12.84 -21.98
C TYR A 166 -0.32 -13.51 -20.61
N GLN A 167 -1.09 -14.58 -20.36
CA GLN A 167 -1.03 -15.31 -19.08
C GLN A 167 0.35 -15.93 -18.80
N LYS A 168 1.04 -16.44 -19.82
CA LYS A 168 2.40 -16.99 -19.68
C LYS A 168 3.43 -15.90 -19.35
N VAL A 169 3.38 -14.79 -20.09
CA VAL A 169 4.29 -13.65 -19.87
C VAL A 169 4.01 -13.01 -18.51
N HIS A 170 2.74 -12.84 -18.16
CA HIS A 170 2.33 -12.35 -16.84
C HIS A 170 2.88 -13.21 -15.71
N GLU A 171 2.76 -14.54 -15.81
CA GLU A 171 3.30 -15.46 -14.82
C GLU A 171 4.83 -15.38 -14.69
N PHE A 172 5.53 -15.20 -15.81
CA PHE A 172 6.97 -14.98 -15.82
C PHE A 172 7.37 -13.65 -15.15
N VAL A 173 6.71 -12.55 -15.52
CA VAL A 173 6.96 -11.22 -14.94
C VAL A 173 6.65 -11.21 -13.45
N ALA A 174 5.57 -11.86 -13.03
CA ALA A 174 5.16 -11.90 -11.64
C ALA A 174 6.17 -12.69 -10.78
N ASN A 175 6.62 -13.87 -11.24
CA ASN A 175 7.73 -14.64 -10.63
C ASN A 175 8.98 -13.79 -10.40
N LYS A 176 9.42 -13.09 -11.44
CA LYS A 176 10.61 -12.25 -11.34
C LYS A 176 10.38 -11.10 -10.37
N THR A 177 9.16 -10.56 -10.34
CA THR A 177 8.79 -9.49 -9.40
C THR A 177 8.76 -9.97 -7.95
N GLU A 178 8.19 -11.16 -7.67
CA GLU A 178 8.19 -11.76 -6.32
C GLU A 178 9.61 -12.03 -5.83
N MET A 179 10.47 -12.60 -6.68
CA MET A 179 11.88 -12.85 -6.36
C MET A 179 12.62 -11.56 -6.01
N ILE A 180 12.52 -10.53 -6.86
CA ILE A 180 13.17 -9.22 -6.62
C ILE A 180 12.61 -8.55 -5.36
N ALA A 181 11.30 -8.69 -5.11
CA ALA A 181 10.69 -8.16 -3.90
C ALA A 181 11.26 -8.82 -2.64
N TRP A 182 11.48 -10.14 -2.67
CA TRP A 182 12.07 -10.87 -1.56
C TRP A 182 13.54 -10.50 -1.33
N GLU A 183 14.33 -10.40 -2.41
CA GLU A 183 15.71 -9.90 -2.36
C GLU A 183 15.78 -8.51 -1.73
N SER A 184 14.85 -7.62 -2.11
CA SER A 184 14.76 -6.26 -1.57
C SER A 184 14.37 -6.25 -0.09
N ILE A 185 13.48 -7.15 0.34
CA ILE A 185 13.11 -7.33 1.76
C ILE A 185 14.31 -7.80 2.58
N VAL A 186 15.09 -8.77 2.08
CA VAL A 186 16.32 -9.24 2.74
C VAL A 186 17.38 -8.14 2.82
N ALA A 187 17.55 -7.36 1.74
CA ALA A 187 18.46 -6.21 1.75
C ALA A 187 18.04 -5.14 2.77
N ALA A 188 16.73 -4.87 2.89
CA ALA A 188 16.19 -3.96 3.90
C ALA A 188 16.46 -4.42 5.32
N GLY A 189 16.34 -5.73 5.58
CA GLY A 189 16.72 -6.32 6.87
C GLY A 189 18.19 -6.09 7.21
N LYS A 190 19.10 -6.34 6.25
CA LYS A 190 20.55 -6.10 6.45
C LYS A 190 20.86 -4.63 6.77
N GLU A 191 20.17 -3.69 6.13
CA GLU A 191 20.39 -2.27 6.37
C GLU A 191 19.87 -1.83 7.75
N GLU A 192 18.70 -2.30 8.18
CA GLU A 192 18.21 -2.10 9.56
C GLU A 192 19.17 -2.71 10.59
N ALA A 193 19.73 -3.89 10.30
CA ALA A 193 20.72 -4.55 11.15
C ALA A 193 21.96 -3.69 11.35
N ARG A 194 22.53 -3.19 10.24
CA ARG A 194 23.71 -2.32 10.24
C ARG A 194 23.48 -1.08 11.10
N LEU A 195 22.35 -0.40 10.88
CA LEU A 195 21.99 0.82 11.64
C LEU A 195 21.75 0.55 13.12
N ALA A 196 21.24 -0.63 13.49
CA ALA A 196 21.06 -1.01 14.89
C ALA A 196 22.40 -1.26 15.60
N ILE A 197 23.33 -1.95 14.93
CA ILE A 197 24.69 -2.18 15.46
C ILE A 197 25.44 -0.86 15.65
N GLU A 198 25.36 0.06 14.67
CA GLU A 198 26.00 1.38 14.75
C GLU A 198 25.50 2.23 15.92
N ASN A 199 24.23 2.07 16.30
CA ASN A 199 23.64 2.76 17.44
C ASN A 199 23.83 2.02 18.78
N GLY A 200 24.45 0.83 18.78
CA GLY A 200 24.60 -0.01 19.97
C GLY A 200 23.31 -0.66 20.45
N ASP A 201 22.27 -0.73 19.61
CA ASP A 201 21.01 -1.41 19.91
C ASP A 201 21.14 -2.92 19.68
N ILE A 202 21.96 -3.58 20.50
CA ILE A 202 22.21 -5.02 20.45
C ILE A 202 21.82 -5.68 21.77
N ASN A 203 21.40 -6.95 21.72
CA ASN A 203 21.22 -7.74 22.94
C ASN A 203 22.57 -8.29 23.46
N SER A 204 22.53 -9.03 24.57
CA SER A 204 23.70 -9.70 25.17
C SER A 204 24.43 -10.64 24.21
N ASP A 205 23.73 -11.19 23.22
CA ASP A 205 24.25 -12.13 22.23
C ASP A 205 24.73 -11.45 20.94
N GLY A 206 24.71 -10.11 20.88
CA GLY A 206 25.10 -9.32 19.71
C GLY A 206 24.06 -9.26 18.59
N VAL A 207 22.83 -9.74 18.82
CA VAL A 207 21.72 -9.67 17.87
C VAL A 207 21.11 -8.27 17.87
N PRO A 208 20.93 -7.62 16.70
CA PRO A 208 20.39 -6.27 16.65
C PRO A 208 18.89 -6.21 16.99
N LEU A 209 18.53 -5.19 17.79
CA LEU A 209 17.19 -4.90 18.26
C LEU A 209 16.61 -3.76 17.45
N ILE A 210 15.49 -4.01 16.75
CA ILE A 210 14.86 -2.97 15.91
C ILE A 210 13.41 -2.69 16.31
N THR A 211 13.01 -1.44 16.07
CA THR A 211 11.62 -1.02 16.15
C THR A 211 10.97 -1.21 14.79
N VAL A 212 9.80 -1.86 14.76
CA VAL A 212 9.04 -2.09 13.55
C VAL A 212 7.67 -1.44 13.63
N VAL A 213 7.12 -1.09 12.47
CA VAL A 213 5.74 -0.65 12.31
C VAL A 213 4.99 -1.75 11.58
N ALA A 214 3.81 -2.15 12.05
CA ALA A 214 2.98 -3.12 11.33
C ALA A 214 1.51 -2.70 11.32
N ASP A 215 0.85 -3.01 10.22
CA ASP A 215 -0.58 -2.77 10.00
C ASP A 215 -1.09 -3.66 8.86
N GLY A 216 -2.40 -3.93 8.88
CA GLY A 216 -3.11 -4.76 7.93
C GLY A 216 -3.97 -3.96 6.94
N ALA A 217 -4.10 -4.48 5.73
CA ALA A 217 -5.09 -4.02 4.76
C ALA A 217 -5.97 -5.17 4.27
N TRP A 218 -7.26 -4.89 4.16
CA TRP A 218 -8.24 -5.83 3.62
C TRP A 218 -8.63 -5.47 2.19
N SER A 219 -8.98 -6.49 1.41
CA SER A 219 -9.43 -6.33 0.01
C SER A 219 -10.70 -5.49 -0.13
N LYS A 220 -11.49 -5.39 0.95
CA LYS A 220 -12.70 -4.59 1.03
C LYS A 220 -12.75 -3.82 2.33
N ARG A 221 -13.20 -2.56 2.27
CA ARG A 221 -13.39 -1.75 3.47
C ARG A 221 -14.55 -2.32 4.28
N SER A 222 -14.26 -2.78 5.50
CA SER A 222 -15.29 -3.14 6.47
C SER A 222 -15.84 -1.84 7.06
N TYR A 223 -17.11 -1.53 6.82
CA TYR A 223 -17.83 -0.56 7.65
C TYR A 223 -18.25 -1.27 8.94
N LYS A 224 -18.42 -0.54 10.05
CA LYS A 224 -18.62 -1.00 11.46
C LYS A 224 -19.47 -2.28 11.71
N HIS A 225 -20.25 -2.76 10.74
CA HIS A 225 -21.11 -3.95 10.85
C HIS A 225 -20.91 -5.01 9.74
N ASN A 226 -19.98 -4.85 8.79
CA ASN A 226 -19.80 -5.75 7.64
C ASN A 226 -18.32 -6.14 7.41
N TYR A 227 -17.86 -7.17 8.11
CA TYR A 227 -16.54 -7.80 7.91
C TYR A 227 -16.64 -8.91 6.85
N ASN A 228 -16.63 -8.55 5.56
CA ASN A 228 -16.76 -9.51 4.45
C ASN A 228 -15.59 -9.49 3.46
N ALA A 229 -14.42 -9.03 3.91
CA ALA A 229 -13.21 -9.14 3.09
C ALA A 229 -12.73 -10.59 3.07
N LEU A 230 -12.55 -11.17 1.88
CA LEU A 230 -12.12 -12.55 1.73
C LEU A 230 -10.60 -12.70 1.70
N SER A 231 -9.89 -11.58 1.61
CA SER A 231 -8.43 -11.56 1.59
C SER A 231 -7.93 -10.38 2.41
N GLY A 232 -6.83 -10.61 3.14
CA GLY A 232 -6.10 -9.61 3.90
C GLY A 232 -4.61 -9.72 3.61
N VAL A 233 -3.95 -8.58 3.60
CA VAL A 233 -2.49 -8.46 3.59
C VAL A 233 -2.08 -7.75 4.87
N ALA A 234 -0.92 -8.07 5.40
CA ALA A 234 -0.28 -7.22 6.40
C ALA A 234 1.21 -7.19 6.10
N CYS A 235 1.85 -6.10 6.50
CA CYS A 235 3.28 -5.94 6.34
C CYS A 235 3.92 -5.41 7.61
N ILE A 236 5.21 -5.71 7.74
CA ILE A 236 6.10 -5.20 8.79
C ILE A 236 7.12 -4.32 8.09
N VAL A 237 7.30 -3.11 8.59
CA VAL A 237 8.18 -2.08 8.04
C VAL A 237 9.18 -1.67 9.11
N GLY A 238 10.46 -1.59 8.76
CA GLY A 238 11.51 -1.09 9.64
C GLY A 238 11.28 0.39 9.97
N TYR A 239 11.31 0.75 11.25
CA TYR A 239 11.00 2.13 11.64
C TYR A 239 12.11 3.11 11.25
N ARG A 240 13.36 2.71 11.08
CA ARG A 240 14.44 3.64 10.73
C ARG A 240 14.52 3.84 9.21
N THR A 241 14.68 2.74 8.48
CA THR A 241 14.83 2.73 7.01
C THR A 241 13.52 3.01 6.28
N LYS A 242 12.38 2.77 6.93
CA LYS A 242 11.03 2.81 6.33
C LYS A 242 10.84 1.79 5.20
N GLN A 243 11.68 0.75 5.17
CA GLN A 243 11.61 -0.32 4.18
C GLN A 243 10.82 -1.52 4.70
N VAL A 244 10.23 -2.27 3.78
CA VAL A 244 9.42 -3.44 4.12
C VAL A 244 10.33 -4.60 4.51
N LEU A 245 10.07 -5.18 5.69
CA LEU A 245 10.81 -6.32 6.25
C LEU A 245 10.02 -7.63 6.13
N PHE A 246 8.70 -7.55 5.99
CA PHE A 246 7.87 -8.73 5.81
C PHE A 246 6.54 -8.38 5.15
N ILE A 247 6.02 -9.27 4.31
CA ILE A 247 4.68 -9.19 3.72
C ILE A 247 4.07 -10.58 3.81
N GLY A 248 2.84 -10.67 4.31
CA GLY A 248 2.06 -11.90 4.22
C GLY A 248 0.66 -11.64 3.71
N VAL A 249 0.08 -12.66 3.08
CA VAL A 249 -1.27 -12.62 2.51
C VAL A 249 -2.06 -13.79 3.05
N ARG A 250 -3.29 -13.52 3.50
CA ARG A 250 -4.28 -14.53 3.89
C ARG A 250 -5.48 -14.42 2.98
N ASN A 251 -5.93 -15.55 2.47
CA ASN A 251 -7.04 -15.63 1.54
C ASN A 251 -7.96 -16.80 1.91
N LYS A 252 -9.25 -16.48 2.05
CA LYS A 252 -10.34 -17.40 2.40
C LYS A 252 -11.11 -17.92 1.18
N TYR A 253 -10.87 -17.35 0.00
CA TYR A 253 -11.65 -17.65 -1.19
C TYR A 253 -10.79 -18.19 -2.33
N CYS A 254 -11.22 -19.32 -2.87
CA CYS A 254 -10.78 -19.83 -4.16
C CYS A 254 -12.01 -20.15 -5.02
N SER A 255 -12.10 -19.56 -6.21
CA SER A 255 -13.25 -19.77 -7.10
C SER A 255 -13.37 -21.21 -7.62
N VAL A 256 -12.23 -21.90 -7.83
CA VAL A 256 -12.22 -23.29 -8.32
C VAL A 256 -12.74 -24.22 -7.22
N CYS A 257 -12.22 -24.08 -6.00
CA CYS A 257 -12.71 -24.81 -4.83
C CYS A 257 -14.19 -24.53 -4.56
N MET A 258 -14.60 -23.25 -4.56
CA MET A 258 -15.99 -22.87 -4.32
C MET A 258 -16.94 -23.50 -5.34
N LYS A 259 -16.63 -23.41 -6.64
CA LYS A 259 -17.45 -24.04 -7.69
C LYS A 259 -17.52 -25.56 -7.56
N ALA A 260 -16.39 -26.20 -7.26
CA ALA A 260 -16.32 -27.64 -7.08
C ALA A 260 -17.17 -28.08 -5.88
N SER A 261 -17.08 -27.37 -4.75
CA SER A 261 -17.92 -27.59 -3.57
C SER A 261 -19.39 -27.36 -3.87
N SER A 262 -19.76 -26.33 -4.63
CA SER A 262 -21.17 -26.09 -5.03
C SER A 262 -21.76 -27.20 -5.89
N ILE A 263 -20.91 -27.95 -6.61
CA ILE A 263 -21.31 -29.06 -7.49
C ILE A 263 -21.02 -30.42 -6.81
N ASN A 264 -20.61 -30.45 -5.53
CA ASN A 264 -20.19 -31.64 -4.79
C ASN A 264 -19.15 -32.50 -5.54
N LYS A 265 -18.25 -31.86 -6.29
CA LYS A 265 -17.14 -32.52 -7.00
C LYS A 265 -15.82 -32.13 -6.36
N LYS A 266 -14.81 -32.99 -6.52
CA LYS A 266 -13.43 -32.61 -6.20
C LYS A 266 -12.99 -31.49 -7.15
N PRO A 267 -12.31 -30.44 -6.66
CA PRO A 267 -11.77 -29.39 -7.51
C PRO A 267 -10.79 -30.00 -8.50
N THR A 268 -10.80 -29.48 -9.73
CA THR A 268 -9.76 -29.77 -10.71
C THR A 268 -8.40 -29.36 -10.15
N GLU A 269 -7.33 -30.03 -10.57
CA GLU A 269 -5.98 -29.65 -10.17
C GLU A 269 -5.70 -28.19 -10.54
N HIS A 270 -5.32 -27.40 -9.54
CA HIS A 270 -5.02 -25.99 -9.68
C HIS A 270 -4.18 -25.51 -8.51
N VAL A 271 -3.49 -24.39 -8.68
CA VAL A 271 -2.81 -23.70 -7.58
C VAL A 271 -3.86 -23.01 -6.72
N CYS A 272 -4.08 -23.52 -5.51
CA CYS A 272 -5.06 -22.99 -4.57
C CYS A 272 -4.38 -22.01 -3.60
N TYR A 273 -4.75 -20.73 -3.69
CA TYR A 273 -4.26 -19.69 -2.77
C TYR A 273 -5.09 -19.56 -1.50
N LYS A 274 -6.06 -20.45 -1.26
CA LYS A 274 -6.82 -20.46 -0.02
C LYS A 274 -5.93 -21.00 1.09
N ASN A 275 -5.55 -20.12 2.02
CA ASN A 275 -4.66 -20.45 3.14
C ASN A 275 -5.22 -19.96 4.49
N TRP A 276 -6.50 -19.57 4.53
CA TRP A 276 -7.13 -19.04 5.72
C TRP A 276 -8.58 -19.50 5.88
N ASP A 277 -8.89 -20.11 7.02
CA ASP A 277 -10.24 -20.57 7.35
C ASP A 277 -10.86 -19.85 8.56
N SER A 278 -10.05 -19.14 9.35
CA SER A 278 -10.48 -18.45 10.57
C SER A 278 -11.18 -17.09 10.29
N THR A 279 -11.33 -16.25 11.31
CA THR A 279 -11.98 -14.94 11.23
C THR A 279 -11.16 -13.95 10.42
N ILE A 280 -11.83 -13.03 9.73
CA ILE A 280 -11.18 -12.05 8.85
C ILE A 280 -10.35 -11.04 9.65
N THR A 281 -10.81 -10.69 10.85
CA THR A 281 -10.12 -9.80 11.79
C THR A 281 -8.84 -10.42 12.35
N ALA A 282 -8.72 -11.76 12.35
CA ALA A 282 -7.52 -12.43 12.83
C ALA A 282 -6.41 -12.55 11.78
N MET A 283 -6.68 -12.26 10.49
CA MET A 283 -5.70 -12.36 9.40
C MET A 283 -4.47 -11.48 9.66
N GLU A 284 -4.67 -10.22 10.03
CA GLU A 284 -3.58 -9.27 10.30
C GLU A 284 -2.67 -9.79 11.42
N SER A 285 -3.25 -10.07 12.58
CA SER A 285 -2.50 -10.56 13.74
C SER A 285 -1.76 -11.89 13.48
N ASP A 286 -2.28 -12.72 12.58
CA ASP A 286 -1.63 -13.97 12.18
C ASP A 286 -0.44 -13.75 11.23
N ILE A 287 -0.61 -12.86 10.25
CA ILE A 287 0.46 -12.47 9.32
C ILE A 287 1.60 -11.78 10.07
N ILE A 288 1.28 -10.85 10.96
CA ILE A 288 2.30 -10.15 11.75
C ILE A 288 3.04 -11.17 12.63
N LEU A 289 2.33 -12.10 13.28
CA LEU A 289 2.97 -13.14 14.08
C LEU A 289 3.92 -14.02 13.25
N GLU A 290 3.52 -14.38 12.02
CA GLU A 290 4.39 -15.10 11.08
C GLU A 290 5.68 -14.32 10.81
N GLY A 291 5.58 -13.02 10.53
CA GLY A 291 6.75 -12.16 10.30
C GLY A 291 7.66 -12.04 11.53
N PHE A 292 7.10 -12.00 12.73
CA PHE A 292 7.89 -12.02 13.98
C PHE A 292 8.64 -13.35 14.14
N ARG A 293 8.00 -14.49 13.85
CA ARG A 293 8.66 -15.80 13.90
C ARG A 293 9.78 -15.96 12.87
N GLN A 294 9.60 -15.38 11.68
CA GLN A 294 10.57 -15.49 10.59
C GLN A 294 11.70 -14.46 10.68
N SER A 295 11.58 -13.42 11.49
CA SER A 295 12.56 -12.33 11.64
C SER A 295 14.01 -12.81 11.82
N MET A 296 14.24 -13.79 12.70
CA MET A 296 15.56 -14.37 12.94
C MET A 296 16.09 -15.13 11.72
N ALA A 297 15.26 -15.97 11.12
CA ALA A 297 15.67 -16.80 9.98
C ALA A 297 15.91 -15.97 8.71
N MET A 298 15.13 -14.91 8.50
CA MET A 298 15.22 -14.06 7.31
C MET A 298 16.30 -13.00 7.41
N HIS A 299 16.39 -12.33 8.57
CA HIS A 299 17.17 -11.10 8.73
C HIS A 299 18.21 -11.16 9.83
N ASN A 300 18.18 -12.19 10.69
CA ASN A 300 18.97 -12.25 11.92
C ASN A 300 18.74 -11.04 12.84
N LEU A 301 17.46 -10.68 13.06
CA LEU A 301 17.02 -9.51 13.83
C LEU A 301 15.89 -9.84 14.80
N ILE A 302 15.83 -9.07 15.89
CA ILE A 302 14.76 -9.14 16.88
C ILE A 302 13.91 -7.87 16.82
N TYR A 303 12.60 -8.06 16.63
CA TYR A 303 11.61 -6.98 16.64
C TYR A 303 11.17 -6.70 18.09
N HIS A 304 11.96 -5.95 18.85
CA HIS A 304 11.69 -5.73 20.27
C HIS A 304 10.61 -4.67 20.55
N LYS A 305 10.32 -3.79 19.58
CA LYS A 305 9.27 -2.77 19.67
C LYS A 305 8.36 -2.81 18.46
N LEU A 306 7.05 -2.82 18.70
CA LEU A 306 6.01 -2.76 17.67
C LEU A 306 5.24 -1.45 17.77
N ILE A 307 5.31 -0.64 16.71
CA ILE A 307 4.45 0.52 16.51
C ILE A 307 3.23 0.06 15.72
N GLY A 308 2.05 0.33 16.27
CA GLY A 308 0.80 -0.01 15.60
C GLY A 308 -0.35 0.86 16.06
N ASP A 309 -1.51 0.57 15.50
CA ASP A 309 -2.75 1.19 15.94
C ASP A 309 -3.25 0.53 17.22
N GLY A 310 -4.20 1.17 17.91
CA GLY A 310 -4.76 0.79 19.22
C GLY A 310 -5.30 -0.64 19.35
N ASP A 311 -5.21 -1.47 18.30
CA ASP A 311 -5.64 -2.85 18.30
C ASP A 311 -4.71 -3.72 19.16
N SER A 312 -5.29 -4.28 20.22
CA SER A 312 -4.57 -5.12 21.20
C SER A 312 -4.43 -6.58 20.77
N SER A 313 -5.09 -7.00 19.68
CA SER A 313 -5.11 -8.39 19.20
C SER A 313 -3.74 -8.88 18.73
N VAL A 314 -2.98 -8.02 18.05
CA VAL A 314 -1.65 -8.34 17.52
C VAL A 314 -0.67 -8.61 18.66
N LEU A 315 -0.55 -7.68 19.61
CA LEU A 315 0.36 -7.82 20.75
C LEU A 315 0.04 -9.06 21.60
N LYS A 316 -1.25 -9.32 21.87
CA LYS A 316 -1.67 -10.51 22.63
C LYS A 316 -1.18 -11.80 21.98
N LYS A 317 -1.29 -11.92 20.65
CA LYS A 317 -0.79 -13.10 19.92
C LYS A 317 0.72 -13.22 19.98
N ILE A 318 1.45 -12.11 19.86
CA ILE A 318 2.92 -12.10 19.94
C ILE A 318 3.40 -12.54 21.31
N ILE A 319 2.84 -11.98 22.39
CA ILE A 319 3.18 -12.35 23.77
C ILE A 319 2.91 -13.84 24.02
N LEU A 320 1.74 -14.35 23.62
CA LEU A 320 1.39 -15.76 23.80
C LEU A 320 2.31 -16.71 23.03
N ALA A 321 2.76 -16.31 21.84
CA ALA A 321 3.65 -17.11 21.02
C ALA A 321 5.12 -17.02 21.43
N ASN A 322 5.48 -15.99 22.20
CA ASN A 322 6.83 -15.65 22.64
C ASN A 322 7.94 -16.01 21.63
N PRO A 323 7.96 -15.34 20.44
CA PRO A 323 8.86 -15.71 19.35
C PRO A 323 10.35 -15.53 19.71
N TYR A 324 10.66 -14.77 20.77
CA TYR A 324 12.01 -14.45 21.21
C TYR A 324 12.34 -15.03 22.59
N ALA A 325 11.65 -16.09 23.01
CA ALA A 325 11.84 -16.73 24.32
C ALA A 325 13.31 -17.09 24.61
N LEU A 326 14.08 -17.47 23.59
CA LEU A 326 15.50 -17.82 23.71
C LEU A 326 16.39 -16.64 24.12
N TYR A 327 15.93 -15.40 23.90
CA TYR A 327 16.68 -14.18 24.15
C TYR A 327 16.15 -13.41 25.36
N ASP A 328 15.15 -13.93 26.07
CA ASP A 328 14.47 -13.27 27.20
C ASP A 328 13.98 -11.84 26.86
N ILE A 329 13.42 -11.68 25.64
CA ILE A 329 12.93 -10.38 25.14
C ILE A 329 11.42 -10.39 24.99
N ASP A 330 10.77 -9.54 25.80
CA ASP A 330 9.36 -9.20 25.64
C ASP A 330 9.17 -8.05 24.64
N VAL A 331 8.31 -8.28 23.65
CA VAL A 331 7.96 -7.27 22.64
C VAL A 331 7.12 -6.16 23.28
N LYS A 332 7.60 -4.92 23.19
CA LYS A 332 6.89 -3.74 23.69
C LYS A 332 6.07 -3.08 22.59
N LYS A 333 4.81 -2.78 22.87
CA LYS A 333 3.97 -2.01 21.94
C LYS A 333 4.10 -0.51 22.22
N ILE A 334 4.24 0.27 21.15
CA ILE A 334 4.16 1.73 21.18
C ILE A 334 2.96 2.14 20.32
N GLU A 335 1.98 2.77 20.94
CA GLU A 335 0.77 3.20 20.25
C GLU A 335 1.03 4.42 19.34
N CYS A 336 0.40 4.44 18.17
CA CYS A 336 0.48 5.58 17.25
C CYS A 336 -0.08 6.87 17.91
N ALA A 337 0.78 7.90 18.04
CA ALA A 337 0.42 9.15 18.70
C ALA A 337 -0.76 9.85 17.99
N TYR A 338 -0.79 9.79 16.66
CA TYR A 338 -1.87 10.40 15.88
C TYR A 338 -3.21 9.70 16.09
N HIS A 339 -3.20 8.37 16.26
CA HIS A 339 -4.41 7.62 16.59
C HIS A 339 -4.92 7.96 18.00
N ILE A 340 -4.04 8.06 19.00
CA ILE A 340 -4.42 8.48 20.36
C ILE A 340 -5.06 9.87 20.34
N LEU A 341 -4.39 10.85 19.72
CA LEU A 341 -4.87 12.23 19.65
C LEU A 341 -6.17 12.36 18.85
N ARG A 342 -6.31 11.61 17.76
CA ARG A 342 -7.55 11.57 16.97
C ARG A 342 -8.70 10.99 17.77
N ASN A 343 -8.48 9.89 18.49
CA ASN A 343 -9.48 9.26 19.34
C ASN A 343 -9.90 10.19 20.48
N TYR A 344 -8.95 10.91 21.08
CA TYR A 344 -9.23 11.93 22.08
C TYR A 344 -10.13 13.03 21.52
N ILE A 345 -9.77 13.64 20.39
CA ILE A 345 -10.58 14.70 19.78
C ILE A 345 -11.94 14.20 19.31
N ASN A 346 -12.04 12.98 18.76
CA ASN A 346 -13.32 12.39 18.37
C ASN A 346 -14.28 12.27 19.56
N ARG A 347 -13.78 11.84 20.73
CA ARG A 347 -14.58 11.79 21.97
C ARG A 347 -15.03 13.18 22.41
N ILE A 348 -14.13 14.17 22.39
CA ILE A 348 -14.48 15.55 22.71
C ILE A 348 -15.55 16.08 21.75
N VAL A 349 -15.43 15.83 20.44
CA VAL A 349 -16.43 16.23 19.44
C VAL A 349 -17.77 15.53 19.68
N GLU A 350 -17.76 14.24 20.02
CA GLU A 350 -18.98 13.50 20.38
C GLU A 350 -19.67 14.11 21.62
N MET A 351 -18.91 14.57 22.61
CA MET A 351 -19.49 15.28 23.76
C MET A 351 -20.15 16.60 23.37
N THR A 352 -19.63 17.31 22.36
CA THR A 352 -20.25 18.57 21.89
C THR A 352 -21.60 18.35 21.20
N THR A 353 -21.84 17.17 20.63
CA THR A 353 -23.10 16.86 19.94
C THR A 353 -24.16 16.33 20.90
N ARG A 354 -23.77 15.62 21.97
CA ARG A 354 -24.68 15.14 23.02
C ARG A 354 -25.30 16.32 23.78
N ARG A 355 -26.58 16.19 24.15
CA ARG A 355 -27.31 17.19 24.97
C ARG A 355 -27.17 16.95 26.47
N LYS A 356 -26.86 15.72 26.87
CA LYS A 356 -26.70 15.31 28.27
C LYS A 356 -25.28 14.82 28.51
N SER A 357 -24.74 15.09 29.69
CA SER A 357 -23.50 14.47 30.18
C SER A 357 -23.74 13.00 30.52
N SER A 358 -22.68 12.24 30.78
CA SER A 358 -22.82 10.85 31.26
C SER A 358 -23.55 10.75 32.60
N ARG A 359 -23.61 11.85 33.38
CA ARG A 359 -24.40 11.96 34.62
C ARG A 359 -25.89 12.20 34.39
N GLY A 360 -26.30 12.48 33.15
CA GLY A 360 -27.70 12.73 32.78
C GLY A 360 -28.11 14.21 32.78
N ASP A 361 -27.21 15.10 33.20
CA ASP A 361 -27.45 16.55 33.28
C ASP A 361 -27.48 17.19 31.90
N VAL A 362 -28.40 18.13 31.67
CA VAL A 362 -28.51 18.87 30.40
C VAL A 362 -27.41 19.91 30.32
N VAL A 363 -26.54 19.80 29.31
CA VAL A 363 -25.39 20.69 29.13
C VAL A 363 -25.79 21.92 28.31
N PRO A 364 -25.63 23.15 28.84
CA PRO A 364 -25.90 24.39 28.11
C PRO A 364 -25.20 24.45 26.74
N GLY A 365 -25.88 25.03 25.75
CA GLY A 365 -25.33 25.19 24.39
C GLY A 365 -24.05 26.02 24.34
N VAL A 366 -23.92 27.01 25.24
CA VAL A 366 -22.73 27.86 25.36
C VAL A 366 -21.50 27.03 25.74
N LEU A 367 -21.60 26.17 26.76
CA LEU A 367 -20.49 25.29 27.19
C LEU A 367 -20.10 24.28 26.10
N ARG A 368 -21.08 23.74 25.35
CA ARG A 368 -20.81 22.86 24.22
C ARG A 368 -20.09 23.58 23.08
N LYS A 369 -20.42 24.86 22.84
CA LYS A 369 -19.71 25.72 21.87
C LYS A 369 -18.28 25.99 22.33
N VAL A 370 -18.07 26.37 23.59
CA VAL A 370 -16.73 26.60 24.17
C VAL A 370 -15.86 25.35 24.06
N LEU A 371 -16.40 24.17 24.40
CA LEU A 371 -15.69 22.89 24.24
C LEU A 371 -15.31 22.62 22.78
N LYS A 372 -16.25 22.86 21.84
CA LYS A 372 -15.99 22.71 20.41
C LYS A 372 -14.86 23.65 19.96
N ASP A 373 -14.89 24.91 20.34
CA ASP A 373 -13.92 25.92 19.91
C ASP A 373 -12.53 25.65 20.51
N LYS A 374 -12.48 25.18 21.76
CA LYS A 374 -11.22 24.87 22.46
C LYS A 374 -10.65 23.47 22.18
N ARG A 375 -11.35 22.59 21.43
CA ARG A 375 -10.92 21.20 21.16
C ARG A 375 -9.50 21.09 20.58
N LEU A 376 -9.12 21.98 19.66
CA LEU A 376 -7.79 21.93 19.04
C LEU A 376 -6.71 22.37 20.03
N LYS A 377 -7.02 23.28 20.95
CA LYS A 377 -6.09 23.69 22.02
C LYS A 377 -5.76 22.53 22.96
N LEU A 378 -6.73 21.65 23.24
CA LEU A 378 -6.47 20.42 24.01
C LEU A 378 -5.44 19.52 23.31
N ARG A 379 -5.55 19.36 21.99
CA ARG A 379 -4.55 18.61 21.20
C ARG A 379 -3.19 19.32 21.20
N CYS A 380 -3.18 20.63 20.97
CA CYS A 380 -1.94 21.41 20.92
C CYS A 380 -1.18 21.35 22.24
N ALA A 381 -1.89 21.48 23.38
CA ALA A 381 -1.29 21.38 24.71
C ALA A 381 -0.52 20.07 24.89
N ILE A 382 -1.11 18.95 24.49
CA ILE A 382 -0.45 17.64 24.55
C ILE A 382 0.76 17.59 23.60
N THR A 383 0.61 18.03 22.35
CA THR A 383 1.73 17.98 21.39
C THR A 383 2.89 18.88 21.78
N ASP A 384 2.63 20.03 22.39
CA ASP A 384 3.66 20.97 22.80
C ASP A 384 4.36 20.49 24.08
N ALA A 385 3.62 19.88 25.03
CA ALA A 385 4.20 19.18 26.16
C ALA A 385 5.14 18.05 25.71
N ILE A 386 4.71 17.21 24.75
CA ILE A 386 5.56 16.15 24.18
C ILE A 386 6.84 16.74 23.59
N LYS A 387 6.73 17.74 22.69
CA LYS A 387 7.90 18.39 22.07
C LYS A 387 8.90 18.93 23.09
N TYR A 388 8.41 19.49 24.20
CA TYR A 388 9.25 19.99 25.27
C TYR A 388 9.92 18.85 26.04
N ARG A 389 9.13 17.88 26.54
CA ARG A 389 9.62 16.79 27.39
C ARG A 389 10.57 15.83 26.66
N THR A 390 10.39 15.59 25.36
CA THR A 390 11.29 14.75 24.57
C THR A 390 12.71 15.32 24.52
N LYS A 391 12.86 16.65 24.48
CA LYS A 391 14.15 17.35 24.39
C LYS A 391 14.94 17.41 25.70
N LEU A 392 14.32 17.14 26.83
CA LEU A 392 15.00 17.17 28.13
C LEU A 392 16.04 16.04 28.20
N ASP A 393 17.22 16.33 28.74
CA ASP A 393 18.24 15.30 29.00
C ASP A 393 18.04 14.70 30.40
N VAL A 394 16.95 13.93 30.54
CA VAL A 394 16.58 13.26 31.79
C VAL A 394 16.15 11.82 31.49
N PRO A 395 16.19 10.90 32.46
CA PRO A 395 15.78 9.52 32.24
C PRO A 395 14.35 9.40 31.68
N LEU A 396 14.13 8.43 30.79
CA LEU A 396 12.84 8.25 30.09
C LEU A 396 11.64 8.14 31.05
N ASN A 397 11.79 7.40 32.15
CA ASN A 397 10.73 7.26 33.16
C ASN A 397 10.33 8.61 33.77
N TYR A 398 11.31 9.50 33.98
CA TYR A 398 11.05 10.83 34.49
C TYR A 398 10.35 11.71 33.44
N LYS A 399 10.75 11.62 32.16
CA LYS A 399 10.03 12.28 31.05
C LYS A 399 8.55 11.85 31.00
N ILE A 400 8.28 10.56 31.18
CA ILE A 400 6.92 10.01 31.17
C ILE A 400 6.10 10.56 32.33
N THR A 401 6.65 10.59 33.56
CA THR A 401 5.96 11.14 34.72
C THR A 401 5.61 12.61 34.52
N LEU A 402 6.57 13.41 34.07
CA LEU A 402 6.37 14.83 33.79
C LEU A 402 5.34 15.07 32.68
N LEU A 403 5.37 14.25 31.62
CA LEU A 403 4.38 14.31 30.55
C LEU A 403 2.97 13.94 31.05
N LYS A 404 2.85 12.98 31.96
CA LYS A 404 1.55 12.64 32.59
C LYS A 404 0.99 13.86 33.31
N GLU A 405 1.80 14.54 34.13
CA GLU A 405 1.39 15.75 34.85
C GLU A 405 0.92 16.86 33.88
N ASP A 406 1.65 17.07 32.78
CA ASP A 406 1.27 18.06 31.76
C ASP A 406 -0.07 17.72 31.09
N ILE A 407 -0.29 16.45 30.71
CA ILE A 407 -1.54 15.99 30.09
C ILE A 407 -2.70 16.07 31.09
N GLU A 408 -2.44 15.77 32.36
CA GLU A 408 -3.42 15.88 33.44
C GLU A 408 -3.89 17.32 33.65
N ASN A 409 -2.95 18.27 33.58
CA ASN A 409 -3.21 19.70 33.72
C ASN A 409 -3.74 20.36 32.42
N GLY A 410 -3.51 19.75 31.25
CA GLY A 410 -3.89 20.31 29.95
C GLY A 410 -5.34 20.85 29.86
N PRO A 411 -6.37 20.09 30.29
CA PRO A 411 -7.74 20.60 30.33
C PRO A 411 -7.92 21.81 31.25
N TYR A 412 -7.32 21.82 32.44
CA TYR A 412 -7.43 22.94 33.39
C TYR A 412 -6.91 24.23 32.74
N HIS A 413 -5.71 24.18 32.16
CA HIS A 413 -5.12 25.30 31.43
C HIS A 413 -6.05 25.78 30.31
N VAL A 414 -6.54 24.87 29.46
CA VAL A 414 -7.36 25.23 28.30
C VAL A 414 -8.69 25.88 28.72
N PHE A 415 -9.27 25.49 29.85
CA PHE A 415 -10.53 26.02 30.35
C PHE A 415 -10.41 27.16 31.37
N GLY A 416 -9.18 27.64 31.64
CA GLY A 416 -8.93 28.88 32.37
C GLY A 416 -8.50 28.73 33.83
N SER A 417 -8.19 27.52 34.29
CA SER A 417 -7.52 27.28 35.59
C SER A 417 -6.03 27.11 35.36
N HIS A 418 -5.24 28.02 35.92
CA HIS A 418 -3.79 28.08 35.70
C HIS A 418 -2.96 27.69 36.94
N ASP A 419 -3.61 27.20 37.99
CA ASP A 419 -3.02 26.99 39.33
C ASP A 419 -1.88 25.95 39.33
N LYS A 420 -1.93 24.99 38.41
CA LYS A 420 -0.97 23.89 38.27
C LYS A 420 -0.18 23.96 36.96
N CYS A 421 -0.20 25.12 36.27
CA CYS A 421 0.56 25.25 35.04
C CYS A 421 2.06 25.35 35.33
N ALA A 422 2.85 24.57 34.61
CA ALA A 422 4.29 24.70 34.62
C ALA A 422 4.72 26.01 33.94
N SER A 423 5.77 26.64 34.47
CA SER A 423 6.27 27.94 33.99
C SER A 423 6.73 27.93 32.54
N TYR A 424 7.21 26.78 32.03
CA TYR A 424 7.61 26.66 30.61
C TYR A 424 6.40 26.71 29.65
N PHE A 425 5.19 26.44 30.15
CA PHE A 425 3.98 26.26 29.35
C PHE A 425 3.01 27.44 29.45
N CYS A 426 2.97 28.13 30.61
CA CYS A 426 2.02 29.21 30.86
C CYS A 426 2.64 30.31 31.74
N ASN A 427 2.36 31.58 31.38
CA ASN A 427 2.75 32.77 32.15
C ASN A 427 1.60 33.31 33.01
N GLY A 428 0.58 32.49 33.30
CA GLY A 428 -0.61 32.88 34.05
C GLY A 428 -1.83 33.26 33.18
N PRO A 429 -2.93 33.69 33.83
CA PRO A 429 -4.20 33.98 33.16
C PRO A 429 -4.09 35.18 32.21
N LYS A 430 -4.73 35.07 31.04
CA LYS A 430 -4.79 36.21 30.10
C LYS A 430 -5.83 37.23 30.57
N PHE A 431 -5.61 38.49 30.25
CA PHE A 431 -6.54 39.57 30.59
C PHE A 431 -7.93 39.27 30.01
N GLY A 432 -8.95 39.20 30.88
CA GLY A 432 -10.33 38.88 30.52
C GLY A 432 -10.63 37.40 30.27
N GLU A 433 -9.72 36.47 30.61
CA GLU A 433 -9.97 35.04 30.46
C GLU A 433 -10.97 34.53 31.51
N GLN A 434 -12.06 33.93 31.03
CA GLN A 434 -13.06 33.30 31.89
C GLN A 434 -12.66 31.86 32.24
N ASN A 435 -12.75 31.52 33.53
CA ASN A 435 -12.58 30.15 34.01
C ASN A 435 -13.91 29.40 33.92
N TYR A 436 -13.96 28.37 33.07
CA TYR A 436 -15.16 27.56 32.84
C TYR A 436 -15.20 26.27 33.67
N VAL A 437 -14.15 25.95 34.43
CA VAL A 437 -14.02 24.64 35.11
C VAL A 437 -15.19 24.40 36.07
N SER A 438 -15.44 25.33 37.00
CA SER A 438 -16.52 25.20 37.98
C SER A 438 -17.91 25.14 37.33
N GLU A 439 -18.11 25.85 36.22
CA GLU A 439 -19.37 25.79 35.47
C GLU A 439 -19.53 24.43 34.77
N MET A 440 -18.48 23.89 34.17
CA MET A 440 -18.49 22.58 33.52
C MET A 440 -18.65 21.42 34.52
N GLU A 441 -18.14 21.56 35.75
CA GLU A 441 -18.33 20.60 36.84
C GLU A 441 -19.79 20.50 37.28
N LYS A 442 -20.48 21.65 37.36
CA LYS A 442 -21.91 21.72 37.73
C LYS A 442 -22.80 20.90 36.80
N TYR A 443 -22.50 20.86 35.51
CA TYR A 443 -23.29 20.14 34.49
C TYR A 443 -22.75 18.74 34.15
N GLY A 444 -21.79 18.22 34.93
CA GLY A 444 -21.22 16.89 34.69
C GLY A 444 -20.31 16.77 33.46
N LEU A 445 -20.10 17.87 32.73
CA LEU A 445 -19.28 17.88 31.50
C LEU A 445 -17.80 17.72 31.81
N TRP A 446 -17.34 18.24 32.97
CA TRP A 446 -15.95 18.14 33.38
C TRP A 446 -15.50 16.69 33.58
N GLN A 447 -16.33 15.86 34.21
CA GLN A 447 -16.04 14.45 34.44
C GLN A 447 -15.89 13.69 33.11
N ASP A 448 -16.72 14.01 32.11
CA ASP A 448 -16.59 13.42 30.77
C ASP A 448 -15.29 13.83 30.08
N ILE A 449 -14.85 15.08 30.25
CA ILE A 449 -13.56 15.58 29.70
C ILE A 449 -12.40 14.86 30.38
N LEU A 450 -12.43 14.73 31.71
CA LEU A 450 -11.43 14.02 32.48
C LEU A 450 -11.38 12.53 32.11
N ALA A 451 -12.53 11.88 31.88
CA ALA A 451 -12.58 10.49 31.42
C ALA A 451 -11.94 10.32 30.03
N ALA A 452 -12.21 11.23 29.10
CA ALA A 452 -11.57 11.22 27.78
C ALA A 452 -10.06 11.45 27.87
N ARG A 453 -9.63 12.37 28.75
CA ARG A 453 -8.22 12.68 29.04
C ARG A 453 -7.49 11.50 29.69
N ASN A 454 -8.10 10.79 30.63
CA ASN A 454 -7.51 9.62 31.31
C ASN A 454 -7.02 8.57 30.32
N LEU A 455 -7.74 8.39 29.22
CA LEU A 455 -7.37 7.47 28.16
C LEU A 455 -6.12 7.92 27.40
N VAL A 456 -5.87 9.24 27.32
CA VAL A 456 -4.62 9.78 26.78
C VAL A 456 -3.48 9.63 27.79
N VAL A 457 -3.72 9.96 29.06
CA VAL A 457 -2.73 9.83 30.16
C VAL A 457 -2.24 8.39 30.27
N HIS A 458 -3.12 7.41 30.12
CA HIS A 458 -2.78 5.99 30.12
C HIS A 458 -1.71 5.63 29.08
N HIS A 459 -1.68 6.33 27.93
CA HIS A 459 -0.73 6.09 26.85
C HIS A 459 0.48 7.04 26.86
N SER A 460 0.80 7.68 27.99
CA SER A 460 1.90 8.65 28.08
C SER A 460 3.27 8.02 27.79
N ASP A 461 3.45 6.74 28.11
CA ASP A 461 4.61 5.92 27.78
C ASP A 461 4.81 5.78 26.26
N SER A 462 3.72 5.69 25.50
CA SER A 462 3.76 5.64 24.04
C SER A 462 3.91 7.03 23.43
N LEU A 463 3.22 8.03 24.00
CA LEU A 463 3.20 9.41 23.49
C LEU A 463 4.55 10.11 23.57
N ILE A 464 5.40 9.80 24.56
CA ILE A 464 6.71 10.43 24.70
C ILE A 464 7.64 10.14 23.50
N HIS A 465 7.43 9.00 22.83
CA HIS A 465 8.17 8.64 21.62
C HIS A 465 7.68 9.40 20.38
N PHE A 466 6.46 9.94 20.42
CA PHE A 466 5.82 10.73 19.35
C PHE A 466 5.91 10.10 17.94
N VAL A 467 5.66 8.80 17.86
CA VAL A 467 5.75 8.02 16.62
C VAL A 467 4.38 7.85 15.94
N ASN A 468 4.40 7.55 14.64
CA ASN A 468 3.22 7.26 13.83
C ASN A 468 3.43 6.02 12.93
N ASN A 469 2.32 5.47 12.43
CA ASN A 469 2.28 4.33 11.53
C ASN A 469 2.11 4.71 10.05
N ASN A 470 2.24 6.00 9.69
CA ASN A 470 1.94 6.53 8.36
C ASN A 470 2.68 5.81 7.21
N HIS A 471 3.87 5.27 7.48
CA HIS A 471 4.66 4.55 6.47
C HIS A 471 3.97 3.27 6.01
N VAL A 472 3.37 2.54 6.96
CA VAL A 472 2.60 1.33 6.63
C VAL A 472 1.25 1.69 6.03
N GLU A 473 0.60 2.77 6.51
CA GLU A 473 -0.61 3.29 5.85
C GLU A 473 -0.33 3.70 4.40
N GLY A 474 0.84 4.26 4.12
CA GLY A 474 1.33 4.59 2.78
C GLY A 474 1.44 3.35 1.90
N TYR A 475 2.08 2.28 2.39
CA TYR A 475 2.09 0.98 1.71
C TYR A 475 0.66 0.47 1.46
N ASN A 476 -0.19 0.49 2.49
CA ASN A 476 -1.57 0.04 2.42
C ASN A 476 -2.41 0.86 1.42
N SER A 477 -2.09 2.14 1.21
CA SER A 477 -2.72 3.01 0.21
C SER A 477 -2.34 2.59 -1.23
N ILE A 478 -1.09 2.20 -1.44
CA ILE A 478 -0.60 1.70 -2.73
C ILE A 478 -1.25 0.35 -3.03
N VAL A 479 -1.25 -0.58 -2.06
CA VAL A 479 -1.97 -1.85 -2.21
C VAL A 479 -3.43 -1.61 -2.53
N ALA A 480 -4.09 -0.70 -1.80
CA ALA A 480 -5.48 -0.33 -2.04
C ALA A 480 -5.73 0.15 -3.48
N LYS A 481 -4.81 0.94 -4.06
CA LYS A 481 -4.89 1.39 -5.46
C LYS A 481 -4.93 0.20 -6.42
N TYR A 482 -4.03 -0.78 -6.25
CA TYR A 482 -3.93 -1.95 -7.13
C TYR A 482 -5.08 -2.95 -6.94
N VAL A 483 -5.69 -3.03 -5.75
CA VAL A 483 -6.87 -3.88 -5.49
C VAL A 483 -8.23 -3.19 -5.73
N GLY A 484 -8.27 -2.06 -6.45
CA GLY A 484 -9.54 -1.39 -6.82
C GLY A 484 -10.13 -0.47 -5.77
N GLY A 485 -9.28 0.18 -4.96
CA GLY A 485 -9.65 1.22 -4.01
C GLY A 485 -10.53 0.73 -2.86
N LYS A 486 -10.51 -0.58 -2.53
CA LYS A 486 -11.39 -1.23 -1.55
C LYS A 486 -12.90 -1.10 -1.84
N ARG A 487 -13.28 -0.61 -3.03
CA ARG A 487 -14.67 -0.40 -3.49
C ARG A 487 -15.22 -1.57 -4.29
N ILE A 488 -14.37 -2.20 -5.10
CA ILE A 488 -14.73 -3.35 -5.94
C ILE A 488 -14.13 -4.61 -5.31
N ASN A 489 -14.98 -5.61 -5.01
CA ASN A 489 -14.50 -6.87 -4.47
C ASN A 489 -14.01 -7.79 -5.59
N TYR A 490 -12.74 -7.64 -5.97
CA TYR A 490 -12.09 -8.57 -6.92
C TYR A 490 -11.90 -9.97 -6.34
N SER A 491 -12.01 -10.15 -5.01
CA SER A 491 -11.87 -11.45 -4.35
C SER A 491 -12.99 -12.44 -4.66
N LEU A 492 -14.12 -12.00 -5.25
CA LEU A 492 -15.34 -12.81 -5.42
C LEU A 492 -15.64 -13.29 -6.86
N ARG A 493 -14.96 -12.77 -7.88
CA ARG A 493 -15.34 -13.03 -9.27
C ARG A 493 -14.44 -14.09 -9.88
N GLY A 494 -15.08 -15.14 -10.40
CA GLY A 494 -14.47 -16.38 -10.83
C GLY A 494 -13.29 -16.23 -11.79
N LYS A 495 -12.32 -17.11 -11.57
CA LYS A 495 -10.94 -17.13 -12.03
C LYS A 495 -10.02 -16.28 -11.14
N ASN A 496 -9.70 -16.82 -9.97
CA ASN A 496 -8.36 -16.65 -9.41
C ASN A 496 -7.36 -17.46 -10.27
N GLU A 497 -7.24 -17.18 -11.56
CA GLU A 497 -6.11 -17.67 -12.34
C GLU A 497 -4.91 -16.78 -11.99
N ARG A 498 -4.02 -17.33 -11.14
CA ARG A 498 -2.60 -16.95 -11.02
C ARG A 498 -2.30 -15.60 -10.36
N GLN A 499 -2.52 -15.49 -9.05
CA GLN A 499 -1.85 -14.48 -8.21
C GLN A 499 -0.97 -15.21 -7.19
N LYS A 500 0.35 -14.97 -7.28
CA LYS A 500 1.48 -15.84 -6.91
C LYS A 500 1.79 -16.80 -8.06
N ASN A 501 2.53 -16.36 -9.05
CA ASN A 501 3.74 -15.59 -8.82
C ASN A 501 3.54 -14.07 -8.76
#